data_AF-A0A950TNJ4-F1
#
_entry.id   AF-A0A950TNJ4-F1
#
_cell.length_a   1.000
_cell.length_b   1.000
_cell.length_c   1.000
_cell.angle_alpha   90.00
_cell.angle_beta   90.00
_cell.angle_gamma   90.00
#
_symmetry.space_group_name_H-M   'P 1'
#
loop_
_entity.id
_entity.type
_entity.pdbx_description
1 polymer ?
#
loop_
_entity_poly.entity_id
_entity_poly.type
_entity_poly.pdbx_seq_one_letter_code
_entity_poly.pdbx_strand_id
1 'polypeptide(L)' 'RRGQHSIRINDQYRICFLWTDSGAVNVEVVDYH' A
#
# COMPACT_ATOMS: atom_id res chain seq x y z
N ARG A 1 -3.12 -11.60 0.53
CA ARG A 1 -1.90 -11.82 1.35
C ARG A 1 -2.17 -11.21 2.72
N ARG A 2 -2.20 -12.00 3.81
CA ARG A 2 -2.54 -11.47 5.15
C ARG A 2 -1.50 -10.39 5.53
N GLY A 3 -1.95 -9.19 5.87
CA GLY A 3 -1.11 -8.06 6.27
C GLY A 3 -0.71 -7.09 5.15
N GLN A 4 -1.10 -7.32 3.89
CA GLN A 4 -0.92 -6.34 2.82
C GLN A 4 -2.14 -5.42 2.73
N HIS A 5 -1.89 -4.12 2.86
CA HIS A 5 -2.89 -3.08 2.81
C HIS A 5 -2.63 -2.18 1.61
N SER A 6 -3.70 -1.56 1.09
CA SER A 6 -3.56 -0.51 0.09
C SER A 6 -4.48 0.66 0.35
N ILE A 7 -4.00 1.86 0.03
CA ILE A 7 -4.73 3.12 0.09
C ILE A 7 -4.82 3.67 -1.32
N ARG A 8 -6.03 4.02 -1.77
CA ARG A 8 -6.25 4.68 -3.06
C ARG A 8 -5.92 6.16 -2.91
N ILE A 9 -5.00 6.67 -3.73
CA ILE A 9 -4.69 8.10 -3.79
C ILE A 9 -5.68 8.78 -4.74
N ASN A 10 -5.79 8.26 -5.95
CA ASN A 10 -6.72 8.71 -6.98
C ASN A 10 -7.03 7.56 -7.94
N ASP A 11 -7.58 7.87 -9.11
CA ASP A 11 -7.95 6.85 -10.10
C ASP A 11 -6.75 6.12 -10.72
N GLN A 12 -5.56 6.70 -10.61
CA GLN A 12 -4.33 6.19 -11.20
C GLN A 12 -3.37 5.58 -10.18
N TYR A 13 -3.31 6.08 -8.95
CA TYR A 13 -2.27 5.67 -7.99
C TYR A 13 -2.84 4.99 -6.74
N ARG A 14 -2.12 3.97 -6.29
CA ARG A 14 -2.34 3.30 -5.01
C ARG A 14 -1.03 3.20 -4.23
N ILE A 15 -1.13 3.33 -2.92
CA ILE A 15 -0.04 2.98 -2.00
C ILE A 15 -0.28 1.55 -1.55
N CYS A 16 0.70 0.68 -1.70
CA CYS A 16 0.72 -0.67 -1.16
C CYS A 16 1.73 -0.73 -0.01
N PHE A 17 1.36 -1.33 1.11
CA PHE A 17 2.26 -1.50 2.25
C PHE A 17 1.91 -2.75 3.05
N LEU A 18 2.85 -3.17 3.90
CA LEU A 18 2.62 -4.20 4.92
C LEU A 18 2.40 -3.51 6.27
N TRP A 19 1.42 -3.99 7.03
CA TRP A 19 1.23 -3.53 8.41
C TRP A 19 1.86 -4.49 9.40
N THR A 20 2.79 -3.98 10.20
CA THR A 20 3.46 -4.70 11.30
C THR A 20 3.18 -4.00 12.62
N ASP A 21 3.55 -4.62 13.73
CA ASP A 21 3.41 -4.02 15.07
C ASP A 21 4.20 -2.72 15.23
N SER A 22 5.25 -2.53 14.42
CA SER A 22 6.06 -1.31 14.35
C SER A 22 5.54 -0.26 13.37
N GLY A 23 4.49 -0.55 12.60
CA GLY A 23 3.86 0.38 11.65
C GLY A 23 3.86 -0.10 10.19
N ALA A 24 3.80 0.84 9.25
CA ALA A 24 3.81 0.53 7.83
C ALA A 24 5.24 0.28 7.33
N VAL A 25 5.47 -0.88 6.70
CA VAL A 25 6.75 -1.24 6.09
C VAL A 25 6.55 -1.63 4.61
N ASN A 26 7.63 -1.58 3.83
CA ASN A 26 7.61 -1.87 2.39
C ASN A 26 6.53 -1.06 1.66
N VAL A 27 6.54 0.26 1.88
CA VAL A 27 5.59 1.20 1.29
C VAL A 27 6.00 1.48 -0.15
N GLU A 28 5.11 1.17 -1.10
CA GLU A 28 5.31 1.34 -2.54
C GLU A 28 4.15 2.12 -3.14
N VAL A 29 4.45 3.04 -4.06
CA VAL A 29 3.43 3.70 -4.89
C VAL A 29 3.36 2.95 -6.21
N VAL A 30 2.20 2.39 -6.52
CA VAL A 30 1.94 1.68 -7.77
C VAL A 30 0.97 2.49 -8.64
N ASP A 31 1.28 2.55 -9.93
CA ASP A 31 0.32 2.97 -10.95
C ASP A 31 -0.62 1.80 -11.22
N TYR A 32 -1.92 2.09 -11.24
CA TYR A 32 -3.01 1.16 -11.42
C TYR A 32 -3.53 1.14 -12.88
N HIS A 33 -2.89 1.86 -13.81
CA HIS A 33 -3.16 1.76 -15.26
C HIS A 33 -2.18 0.84 -15.99
#